data_AF-A0A7C4NW67-F1
#
_entry.id   AF-A0A7C4NW67-F1
#
_cell.length_a   1.000
_cell.length_b   1.000
_cell.length_c   1.000
_cell.angle_alpha   90.00
_cell.angle_beta   90.00
_cell.angle_gamma   90.00
#
_symmetry.space_group_name_H-M   'P 1'
#
loop_
_entity.id
_entity.type
_entity.pdbx_description
1 polymer ?
#
loop_
_entity_poly.entity_id
_entity_poly.type
_entity_poly.pdbx_seq_one_letter_code
_entity_poly.pdbx_strand_id
1 'polypeptide(L)'
;MMSRMAFLLQSKFLAMKAIYRLFTTFFIILFWISCKKEHEIPKINPPASELLPLTGTILTGCDDTTAFKSSVDLQPLDFLKSCYLCTAIKQVPGLGEIPWVGNCYVRATEDTVLHFEFLTYEPYFEELLLREIIIFSEVPINIGFHQILNHATWAADPSKSYGGYARLLDDGDVLDAYWGTDTTCVSYIEITRLDLEDREVEGKFEIHLKMVSQGKHGILYSERINFLNGRFKAEIKKK
;
A
#
# COMPACT_ATOMS: atom_id res chain seq x y z
N MET A 1 -48.30 -6.94 1.56
CA MET A 1 -47.43 -8.14 1.32
C MET A 1 -46.05 -7.78 0.75
N MET A 2 -45.86 -6.65 0.04
CA MET A 2 -44.57 -6.21 -0.50
C MET A 2 -43.47 -5.86 0.55
N SER A 3 -43.84 -5.47 1.78
CA SER A 3 -42.87 -5.04 2.80
C SER A 3 -41.95 -6.15 3.32
N ARG A 4 -42.40 -7.42 3.36
CA ARG A 4 -41.58 -8.53 3.86
C ARG A 4 -40.46 -8.95 2.90
N MET A 5 -40.67 -8.78 1.60
CA MET A 5 -39.69 -9.20 0.59
C MET A 5 -38.51 -8.21 0.49
N ALA A 6 -38.78 -6.91 0.67
CA ALA A 6 -37.74 -5.88 0.75
C ALA A 6 -36.82 -6.07 1.97
N PHE A 7 -37.40 -6.43 3.12
CA PHE A 7 -36.64 -6.68 4.35
C PHE A 7 -35.68 -7.89 4.22
N LEU A 8 -36.13 -8.97 3.57
CA LEU A 8 -35.31 -10.17 3.34
C LEU A 8 -34.17 -9.93 2.34
N LEU A 9 -34.35 -9.05 1.36
CA LEU A 9 -33.29 -8.68 0.42
C LEU A 9 -32.23 -7.80 1.10
N GLN A 10 -32.65 -6.86 1.93
CA GLN A 10 -31.74 -5.96 2.65
C GLN A 10 -30.89 -6.71 3.70
N SER A 11 -31.48 -7.69 4.40
CA SER A 11 -30.73 -8.51 5.37
C SER A 11 -29.69 -9.41 4.71
N LYS A 12 -30.00 -10.00 3.55
CA LYS A 12 -29.05 -10.80 2.76
C LYS A 12 -27.90 -9.96 2.23
N PHE A 13 -28.16 -8.73 1.79
CA PHE A 13 -27.13 -7.82 1.31
C PHE A 13 -26.16 -7.38 2.42
N LEU A 14 -26.67 -7.13 3.63
CA LEU A 14 -25.85 -6.80 4.80
C LEU A 14 -25.00 -8.01 5.27
N ALA A 15 -25.59 -9.21 5.28
CA ALA A 15 -24.86 -10.43 5.63
C ALA A 15 -23.71 -10.71 4.63
N MET A 16 -23.95 -10.52 3.33
CA MET A 16 -22.94 -10.69 2.29
C MET A 16 -21.80 -9.68 2.41
N LYS A 17 -22.09 -8.41 2.76
CA LYS A 17 -21.05 -7.40 3.05
C LYS A 17 -20.21 -7.75 4.27
N ALA A 18 -20.82 -8.30 5.32
CA ALA A 18 -20.11 -8.71 6.54
C ALA A 18 -19.19 -9.92 6.28
N ILE A 19 -19.69 -10.91 5.53
CA ILE A 19 -18.90 -12.07 5.09
C ILE A 19 -17.74 -11.61 4.22
N TYR A 20 -17.97 -10.70 3.27
CA TYR A 20 -16.92 -10.19 2.39
C TYR A 20 -15.80 -9.44 3.14
N ARG A 21 -16.16 -8.61 4.13
CA ARG A 21 -15.17 -7.93 4.99
C ARG A 21 -14.30 -8.91 5.78
N LEU A 22 -14.90 -9.98 6.31
CA LEU A 22 -14.18 -11.05 7.00
C LEU A 22 -13.24 -11.80 6.04
N PHE A 23 -13.66 -12.05 4.81
CA PHE A 23 -12.82 -12.71 3.80
C PHE A 23 -11.64 -11.85 3.35
N THR A 24 -11.79 -10.53 3.18
CA THR A 24 -10.66 -9.65 2.81
C THR A 24 -9.59 -9.60 3.90
N THR A 25 -9.98 -9.52 5.17
CA THR A 25 -9.01 -9.56 6.28
C THR A 25 -8.36 -10.94 6.40
N PHE A 26 -9.12 -12.01 6.17
CA PHE A 26 -8.63 -13.38 6.24
C PHE A 26 -7.66 -13.73 5.09
N PHE A 27 -7.88 -13.21 3.88
CA PHE A 27 -6.96 -13.40 2.76
C PHE A 27 -5.62 -12.68 2.96
N ILE A 28 -5.61 -11.50 3.60
CA ILE A 28 -4.38 -10.80 3.98
C ILE A 28 -3.58 -11.65 5.00
N ILE A 29 -4.27 -12.24 5.98
CA ILE A 29 -3.63 -13.07 7.03
C ILE A 29 -3.13 -14.42 6.49
N LEU A 30 -3.92 -15.13 5.69
CA LEU A 30 -3.52 -16.43 5.12
C LEU A 30 -2.37 -16.32 4.10
N PHE A 31 -2.30 -15.20 3.38
CA PHE A 31 -1.21 -14.95 2.43
C PHE A 31 0.14 -14.80 3.16
N TRP A 32 0.12 -14.23 4.37
CA TRP A 32 1.31 -13.99 5.17
C TRP A 32 1.96 -15.26 5.73
N ILE A 33 1.16 -16.24 6.14
CA ILE A 33 1.67 -17.55 6.63
C ILE A 33 2.49 -18.27 5.54
N SER A 34 2.19 -18.04 4.26
CA SER A 34 2.89 -18.71 3.16
C SER A 34 4.25 -18.09 2.82
N CYS A 35 4.52 -16.84 3.17
CA CYS A 35 5.80 -16.15 2.93
C CYS A 35 6.87 -16.41 4.00
N LYS A 36 6.52 -17.00 5.15
CA LYS A 36 7.46 -17.21 6.28
C LYS A 36 8.48 -18.34 6.05
N LYS A 37 8.45 -19.04 4.90
CA LYS A 37 9.40 -20.12 4.59
C LYS A 37 10.62 -19.59 3.81
N GLU A 38 11.73 -19.50 4.55
CA GLU A 38 13.12 -19.52 4.07
C GLU A 38 13.68 -18.24 3.44
N HIS A 39 14.20 -17.32 4.26
CA HIS A 39 15.31 -16.45 3.86
C HIS A 39 16.27 -16.19 5.03
N GLU A 40 17.44 -16.84 5.01
CA GLU A 40 18.60 -16.40 5.79
C GLU A 40 19.07 -15.04 5.25
N ILE A 41 19.31 -14.07 6.15
CA ILE A 41 19.70 -12.70 5.80
C ILE A 41 21.24 -12.61 5.76
N PRO A 42 21.89 -12.51 4.59
CA PRO A 42 23.32 -12.20 4.54
C PRO A 42 23.60 -10.73 4.93
N LYS A 43 24.58 -10.55 5.82
CA LYS A 43 25.10 -9.23 6.23
C LYS A 43 25.99 -8.63 5.12
N ILE A 44 25.40 -7.77 4.30
CA ILE A 44 26.13 -6.89 3.35
C ILE A 44 25.67 -5.44 3.55
N ASN A 45 26.62 -4.49 3.59
CA ASN A 45 26.37 -3.05 3.71
C ASN A 45 25.99 -2.46 2.34
N PRO A 46 24.86 -1.75 2.19
CA PRO A 46 24.52 -1.08 0.93
C PRO A 46 25.44 0.14 0.67
N PRO A 47 25.76 0.45 -0.60
CA PRO A 47 26.58 1.60 -0.96
C PRO A 47 25.85 2.93 -0.66
N ALA A 48 26.50 3.81 0.08
CA ALA A 48 25.94 5.06 0.63
C ALA A 48 25.80 6.22 -0.38
N SER A 49 25.82 5.97 -1.69
CA SER A 49 26.05 7.01 -2.70
C SER A 49 24.92 7.18 -3.69
N GLU A 50 23.70 7.53 -3.24
CA GLU A 50 22.65 8.05 -4.16
C GLU A 50 21.49 8.78 -3.45
N LEU A 51 21.71 9.35 -2.26
CA LEU A 51 20.72 10.23 -1.62
C LEU A 51 20.85 11.65 -2.18
N LEU A 52 19.93 12.01 -3.08
CA LEU A 52 19.80 13.38 -3.59
C LEU A 52 19.39 14.35 -2.47
N PRO A 53 19.90 15.59 -2.46
CA PRO A 53 19.51 16.61 -1.47
C PRO A 53 18.05 17.05 -1.69
N LEU A 54 17.21 16.91 -0.67
CA LEU A 54 15.85 17.44 -0.67
C LEU A 54 15.87 18.95 -0.42
N THR A 55 15.52 19.73 -1.43
CA THR A 55 15.11 21.13 -1.27
C THR A 55 13.58 21.18 -1.31
N GLY A 56 12.94 21.00 -0.15
CA GLY A 56 11.48 21.04 -0.04
C GLY A 56 10.93 22.47 -0.17
N THR A 57 10.04 22.67 -1.13
CA THR A 57 9.17 23.85 -1.21
C THR A 57 7.80 23.46 -0.65
N ILE A 58 7.33 24.17 0.37
CA ILE A 58 6.03 23.90 1.01
C ILE A 58 4.91 24.24 0.02
N LEU A 59 4.23 23.21 -0.51
CA LEU A 59 3.02 23.39 -1.30
C LEU A 59 1.81 23.54 -0.36
N THR A 60 1.28 24.76 -0.28
CA THR A 60 0.02 25.08 0.37
C THR A 60 -1.16 24.75 -0.56
N GLY A 61 -1.94 23.73 -0.23
CA GLY A 61 -3.14 23.38 -1.00
C GLY A 61 -3.84 22.10 -0.57
N CYS A 62 -4.35 22.06 0.67
CA CYS A 62 -5.45 21.23 1.20
C CYS A 62 -5.41 21.37 2.73
N ASP A 63 -5.76 22.56 3.21
CA ASP A 63 -5.69 22.93 4.62
C ASP A 63 -6.92 22.37 5.35
N ASP A 64 -6.72 21.36 6.20
CA ASP A 64 -7.67 20.98 7.25
C ASP A 64 -6.85 20.62 8.50
N THR A 65 -6.93 21.51 9.49
CA THR A 65 -5.95 21.69 10.57
C THR A 65 -6.26 20.82 11.79
N THR A 66 -6.14 19.50 11.65
CA THR A 66 -6.01 18.56 12.78
C THR A 66 -4.82 17.62 12.55
N ALA A 67 -3.66 18.19 12.23
CA ALA A 67 -2.43 17.42 12.04
C ALA A 67 -1.89 16.91 13.40
N PHE A 68 -2.28 15.68 13.78
CA PHE A 68 -1.64 14.97 14.86
C PHE A 68 -0.24 14.51 14.42
N LYS A 69 0.77 14.88 15.22
CA LYS A 69 2.18 14.61 14.95
C LYS A 69 2.62 13.38 15.74
N SER A 70 2.95 12.30 15.05
CA SER A 70 3.68 11.17 15.63
C SER A 70 5.04 11.07 14.94
N SER A 71 6.13 10.97 15.70
CA SER A 71 7.48 10.81 15.13
C SER A 71 7.73 9.41 14.56
N VAL A 72 6.74 8.52 14.60
CA VAL A 72 6.84 7.13 14.12
C VAL A 72 7.18 7.09 12.63
N ASP A 73 6.70 8.05 11.83
CA ASP A 73 7.06 8.18 10.41
C ASP A 73 8.54 8.57 10.15
N LEU A 74 9.27 8.99 11.19
CA LEU A 74 10.70 9.34 11.11
C LEU A 74 11.61 8.21 11.59
N GLN A 75 11.04 7.12 12.13
CA GLN A 75 11.85 5.99 12.57
C GLN A 75 12.47 5.28 11.35
N PRO A 76 13.72 4.80 11.47
CA PRO A 76 14.40 4.10 10.40
C PRO A 76 13.57 2.95 9.83
N LEU A 77 13.68 2.74 8.52
CA LEU A 77 13.11 1.62 7.79
C LEU A 77 14.25 0.74 7.30
N ASP A 78 14.02 -0.57 7.27
CA ASP A 78 14.91 -1.57 6.70
C ASP A 78 14.24 -2.24 5.49
N PHE A 79 15.04 -2.95 4.70
CA PHE A 79 14.62 -3.56 3.44
C PHE A 79 15.33 -4.88 3.17
N LEU A 80 14.60 -5.78 2.52
CA LEU A 80 15.13 -7.07 2.07
C LEU A 80 16.08 -6.86 0.89
N LYS A 81 17.30 -7.38 1.02
CA LYS A 81 18.40 -7.15 0.06
C LYS A 81 18.21 -7.84 -1.29
N SER A 82 17.43 -8.90 -1.33
CA SER A 82 17.17 -9.70 -2.54
C SER A 82 16.03 -9.15 -3.40
N CYS A 83 15.44 -8.02 -3.02
CA CYS A 83 14.25 -7.50 -3.66
C CYS A 83 14.52 -6.16 -4.35
N TYR A 84 13.79 -5.92 -5.43
CA TYR A 84 13.77 -4.61 -6.06
C TYR A 84 13.26 -3.56 -5.07
N LEU A 85 13.71 -2.32 -5.26
CA LEU A 85 13.28 -1.18 -4.47
C LEU A 85 12.34 -0.30 -5.27
N CYS A 86 11.43 0.35 -4.55
CA CYS A 86 10.64 1.47 -5.01
C CYS A 86 10.92 2.68 -4.12
N THR A 87 10.77 3.88 -4.68
CA THR A 87 11.03 5.14 -4.00
C THR A 87 9.86 6.08 -4.15
N ALA A 88 9.56 6.88 -3.14
CA ALA A 88 8.56 7.95 -3.20
C ALA A 88 8.89 9.07 -2.21
N ILE A 89 8.15 10.16 -2.29
CA ILE A 89 8.10 11.20 -1.26
C ILE A 89 6.82 11.02 -0.46
N LYS A 90 6.96 10.60 0.80
CA LYS A 90 5.85 10.50 1.75
C LYS A 90 5.58 11.88 2.32
N GLN A 91 4.43 12.45 2.00
CA GLN A 91 3.96 13.70 2.58
C GLN A 91 3.05 13.41 3.77
N VAL A 92 3.44 13.91 4.93
CA VAL A 92 2.66 13.79 6.17
C VAL A 92 2.38 15.19 6.73
N PRO A 93 1.11 15.63 6.80
CA PRO A 93 0.71 16.87 7.46
C PRO A 93 1.37 17.02 8.84
N GLY A 94 2.02 18.16 9.06
CA GLY A 94 2.71 18.47 10.31
C GLY A 94 4.15 17.93 10.44
N LEU A 95 4.57 16.98 9.59
CA LEU A 95 5.96 16.50 9.50
C LEU A 95 6.66 16.92 8.19
N GLY A 96 5.90 17.21 7.14
CA GLY A 96 6.42 17.64 5.84
C GLY A 96 6.68 16.47 4.89
N GLU A 97 7.73 16.60 4.09
CA GLU A 97 8.12 15.63 3.07
C GLU A 97 9.22 14.71 3.59
N ILE A 98 9.01 13.40 3.49
CA ILE A 98 9.90 12.37 4.01
C ILE A 98 10.25 11.44 2.84
N PRO A 99 11.54 11.25 2.52
CA PRO A 99 11.95 10.22 1.57
C PRO A 99 11.50 8.85 2.02
N TRP A 100 10.90 8.11 1.12
CA TRP A 100 10.36 6.79 1.40
C TRP A 100 10.93 5.79 0.40
N VAL A 101 11.44 4.68 0.91
CA VAL A 101 12.00 3.59 0.13
C VAL A 101 11.41 2.29 0.65
N GLY A 102 10.86 1.48 -0.23
CA GLY A 102 10.28 0.18 0.12
C GLY A 102 10.71 -0.91 -0.83
N ASN A 103 10.66 -2.16 -0.38
CA ASN A 103 10.75 -3.32 -1.26
C ASN A 103 9.55 -3.39 -2.19
N CYS A 104 9.79 -3.80 -3.43
CA CYS A 104 8.81 -3.82 -4.49
C CYS A 104 8.49 -5.27 -4.87
N TYR A 105 7.26 -5.70 -4.59
CA TYR A 105 6.74 -7.01 -4.95
C TYR A 105 5.64 -6.87 -5.98
N VAL A 106 5.73 -7.66 -7.04
CA VAL A 106 4.69 -7.72 -8.07
C VAL A 106 4.36 -9.16 -8.38
N ARG A 107 3.07 -9.48 -8.40
CA ARG A 107 2.57 -10.80 -8.82
C ARG A 107 1.48 -10.67 -9.86
N ALA A 108 1.51 -11.57 -10.83
CA ALA A 108 0.41 -11.72 -11.76
C ALA A 108 -0.69 -12.60 -11.15
N THR A 109 -1.94 -12.16 -11.23
CA THR A 109 -3.12 -12.97 -10.90
C THR A 109 -3.89 -13.26 -12.18
N GLU A 110 -4.25 -14.53 -12.40
CA GLU A 110 -5.11 -14.96 -13.52
C GLU A 110 -4.64 -14.49 -14.91
N ASP A 111 -3.32 -14.41 -15.13
CA ASP A 111 -2.64 -13.99 -16.36
C ASP A 111 -3.09 -12.64 -16.96
N THR A 112 -3.88 -11.84 -16.24
CA THR A 112 -4.52 -10.63 -16.79
C THR A 112 -4.28 -9.38 -15.97
N VAL A 113 -4.03 -9.53 -14.67
CA VAL A 113 -3.82 -8.40 -13.75
C VAL A 113 -2.56 -8.57 -12.90
N LEU A 114 -1.98 -7.45 -12.53
CA LEU A 114 -0.88 -7.31 -11.59
C LEU A 114 -1.40 -6.85 -10.23
N HIS A 115 -0.74 -7.36 -9.20
CA HIS A 115 -0.87 -6.91 -7.84
C HIS A 115 0.51 -6.45 -7.35
N PHE A 116 0.59 -5.20 -6.93
CA PHE A 116 1.79 -4.53 -6.42
C PHE A 116 1.68 -4.38 -4.92
N GLU A 117 2.76 -4.74 -4.22
CA GLU A 117 2.93 -4.52 -2.79
C GLU A 117 4.27 -3.83 -2.58
N PHE A 118 4.24 -2.62 -2.04
CA PHE A 118 5.43 -1.87 -1.67
C PHE A 118 5.58 -1.87 -0.16
N LEU A 119 6.61 -2.57 0.33
CA LEU A 119 6.74 -2.98 1.72
C LEU A 119 7.93 -2.31 2.37
N THR A 120 7.78 -1.95 3.63
CA THR A 120 8.91 -1.52 4.47
C THR A 120 8.93 -2.32 5.75
N TYR A 121 10.11 -2.45 6.31
CA TYR A 121 10.33 -3.24 7.50
C TYR A 121 10.90 -2.37 8.63
N GLU A 122 10.68 -2.78 9.86
CA GLU A 122 11.45 -2.31 11.01
C GLU A 122 12.31 -3.43 11.58
N PRO A 123 13.54 -3.12 12.03
CA PRO A 123 14.38 -4.09 12.68
C PRO A 123 13.82 -4.44 14.05
N TYR A 124 13.64 -5.73 14.31
CA TYR A 124 13.24 -6.25 15.62
C TYR A 124 14.11 -7.45 16.00
N PHE A 125 15.03 -7.22 16.94
CA PHE A 125 16.08 -8.18 17.30
C PHE A 125 16.89 -8.66 16.07
N GLU A 126 16.69 -9.91 15.66
CA GLU A 126 17.40 -10.56 14.54
C GLU A 126 16.51 -10.72 13.30
N GLU A 127 15.28 -10.19 13.34
CA GLU A 127 14.28 -10.31 12.29
C GLU A 127 13.86 -8.93 11.74
N LEU A 128 13.22 -8.94 10.58
CA LEU A 128 12.59 -7.78 9.95
C LEU A 128 11.07 -7.93 10.03
N LEU A 129 10.40 -7.00 10.70
CA LEU A 129 8.95 -7.02 10.85
C LEU A 129 8.31 -6.07 9.86
N LEU A 130 7.23 -6.50 9.21
CA LEU A 130 6.55 -5.69 8.22
C LEU A 130 5.87 -4.51 8.91
N ARG A 131 6.17 -3.30 8.43
CA ARG A 131 5.79 -2.07 9.11
C ARG A 131 4.78 -1.24 8.33
N GLU A 132 5.07 -1.04 7.05
CA GLU A 132 4.21 -0.26 6.17
C GLU A 132 4.04 -0.99 4.84
N ILE A 133 2.82 -0.91 4.30
CA ILE A 133 2.47 -1.52 3.02
C ILE A 133 1.65 -0.54 2.19
N ILE A 134 2.08 -0.29 0.95
CA ILE A 134 1.24 0.29 -0.11
C ILE A 134 0.81 -0.84 -1.03
N ILE A 135 -0.48 -0.93 -1.34
CA ILE A 135 -1.00 -1.91 -2.29
C ILE A 135 -1.58 -1.22 -3.51
N PHE A 136 -1.37 -1.84 -4.68
CA PHE A 136 -2.16 -1.60 -5.89
C PHE A 136 -2.63 -2.94 -6.44
N SER A 137 -3.94 -3.09 -6.63
CA SER A 137 -4.57 -4.34 -7.03
C SER A 137 -5.35 -4.15 -8.32
N GLU A 138 -5.60 -5.25 -9.03
CA GLU A 138 -6.39 -5.27 -10.26
C GLU A 138 -5.82 -4.29 -11.31
N VAL A 139 -4.49 -4.20 -11.40
CA VAL A 139 -3.82 -3.34 -12.40
C VAL A 139 -3.65 -4.16 -13.68
N PRO A 140 -4.24 -3.77 -14.82
CA PRO A 140 -4.13 -4.55 -16.06
C PRO A 140 -2.68 -4.80 -16.47
N ILE A 141 -2.39 -6.00 -16.99
CA ILE A 141 -1.07 -6.34 -17.58
C ILE A 141 -0.95 -5.66 -18.96
N ASN A 142 -0.81 -4.33 -18.96
CA ASN A 142 -0.48 -3.56 -20.15
C ASN A 142 0.24 -2.26 -19.76
N ILE A 143 1.01 -1.73 -20.70
CA ILE A 143 1.67 -0.42 -20.57
C ILE A 143 0.60 0.66 -20.60
N GLY A 144 0.67 1.61 -19.67
CA GLY A 144 -0.27 2.72 -19.62
C GLY A 144 -0.53 3.26 -18.22
N PHE A 145 -1.38 4.29 -18.18
CA PHE A 145 -1.84 4.96 -16.98
C PHE A 145 -3.10 4.27 -16.43
N HIS A 146 -3.06 3.89 -15.16
CA HIS A 146 -4.15 3.21 -14.47
C HIS A 146 -4.59 4.05 -13.27
N GLN A 147 -5.82 4.56 -13.34
CA GLN A 147 -6.39 5.29 -12.22
C GLN A 147 -6.65 4.35 -11.04
N ILE A 148 -6.18 4.75 -9.87
CA ILE A 148 -6.37 4.01 -8.63
C ILE A 148 -7.58 4.56 -7.90
N LEU A 149 -8.52 3.67 -7.60
CA LEU A 149 -9.76 4.00 -6.93
C LEU A 149 -9.72 3.65 -5.45
N ASN A 150 -10.72 4.13 -4.71
CA ASN A 150 -10.96 3.69 -3.35
C ASN A 150 -11.70 2.33 -3.34
N HIS A 151 -11.67 1.65 -2.20
CA HIS A 151 -12.30 0.35 -2.05
C HIS A 151 -13.82 0.38 -2.29
N ALA A 152 -14.52 1.47 -1.97
CA ALA A 152 -15.97 1.55 -2.15
C ALA A 152 -16.36 1.59 -3.64
N THR A 153 -15.62 2.34 -4.45
CA THR A 153 -15.81 2.41 -5.91
C THR A 153 -15.37 1.12 -6.57
N TRP A 154 -14.27 0.52 -6.13
CA TRP A 154 -13.84 -0.81 -6.59
C TRP A 154 -14.86 -1.90 -6.27
N ALA A 155 -15.45 -1.90 -5.07
CA ALA A 155 -16.47 -2.87 -4.72
C ALA A 155 -17.74 -2.79 -5.60
N ALA A 156 -17.95 -1.66 -6.30
CA ALA A 156 -19.00 -1.52 -7.30
C ALA A 156 -18.58 -2.01 -8.70
N ASP A 157 -17.28 -2.01 -9.00
CA ASP A 157 -16.71 -2.52 -10.25
C ASP A 157 -15.31 -3.13 -9.99
N PRO A 158 -15.24 -4.44 -9.70
CA PRO A 158 -13.99 -5.10 -9.33
C PRO A 158 -12.95 -5.17 -10.46
N SER A 159 -13.33 -4.84 -11.70
CA SER A 159 -12.40 -4.80 -12.84
C SER A 159 -11.47 -3.58 -12.83
N LYS A 160 -11.75 -2.61 -11.96
CA LYS A 160 -10.95 -1.38 -11.84
C LYS A 160 -9.84 -1.53 -10.82
N SER A 161 -8.74 -0.84 -11.05
CA SER A 161 -7.63 -0.84 -10.11
C SER A 161 -7.97 -0.08 -8.82
N TYR A 162 -7.51 -0.60 -7.69
CA TYR A 162 -7.65 0.06 -6.39
C TYR A 162 -6.34 0.00 -5.62
N GLY A 163 -6.23 0.84 -4.59
CA GLY A 163 -5.04 0.88 -3.77
C GLY A 163 -5.32 1.38 -2.36
N GLY A 164 -4.29 1.34 -1.54
CA GLY A 164 -4.37 1.77 -0.16
C GLY A 164 -3.01 1.67 0.53
N TYR A 165 -3.00 2.12 1.77
CA TYR A 165 -1.82 2.12 2.62
C TYR A 165 -2.20 1.62 4.00
N ALA A 166 -1.38 0.76 4.57
CA ALA A 166 -1.54 0.34 5.96
C ALA A 166 -0.22 0.45 6.72
N ARG A 167 -0.36 0.68 8.02
CA ARG A 167 0.67 0.42 9.02
C ARG A 167 0.29 -0.79 9.85
N LEU A 168 1.29 -1.60 10.14
CA LEU A 168 1.15 -2.81 10.95
C LEU A 168 2.00 -2.66 12.22
N LEU A 169 1.62 -3.40 13.26
CA LEU A 169 2.35 -3.57 14.51
C LEU A 169 2.70 -5.03 14.73
N ASP A 170 3.40 -5.27 15.84
CA ASP A 170 3.84 -6.59 16.29
C ASP A 170 4.65 -7.28 15.19
N ASP A 171 4.41 -8.56 14.91
CA ASP A 171 5.15 -9.23 13.84
C ASP A 171 4.66 -8.88 12.43
N GLY A 172 3.75 -7.90 12.29
CA GLY A 172 3.08 -7.54 11.04
C GLY A 172 1.70 -8.17 10.90
N ASP A 173 1.19 -8.84 11.94
CA ASP A 173 -0.13 -9.46 11.97
C ASP A 173 -1.23 -8.54 12.53
N VAL A 174 -0.87 -7.47 13.24
CA VAL A 174 -1.80 -6.50 13.81
C VAL A 174 -1.87 -5.25 12.93
N LEU A 175 -3.03 -5.02 12.31
CA LEU A 175 -3.32 -3.77 11.60
C LEU A 175 -3.44 -2.62 12.60
N ASP A 176 -2.55 -1.63 12.49
CA ASP A 176 -2.59 -0.43 13.32
C ASP A 176 -3.45 0.65 12.70
N ALA A 177 -3.22 0.95 11.43
CA ALA A 177 -3.93 2.02 10.77
C ALA A 177 -4.03 1.75 9.27
N TYR A 178 -5.13 2.19 8.68
CA TYR A 178 -5.42 1.99 7.26
C TYR A 178 -5.94 3.27 6.64
N TRP A 179 -5.38 3.59 5.49
CA TRP A 179 -5.80 4.68 4.63
C TRP A 179 -6.24 4.13 3.28
N GLY A 180 -7.39 4.58 2.82
CA GLY A 180 -7.89 4.32 1.47
C GLY A 180 -7.58 5.50 0.55
N THR A 181 -7.62 5.25 -0.75
CA THR A 181 -7.46 6.30 -1.77
C THR A 181 -8.48 7.44 -1.57
N ASP A 182 -8.00 8.68 -1.53
CA ASP A 182 -8.82 9.89 -1.52
C ASP A 182 -9.35 10.15 -2.93
N THR A 183 -10.67 10.06 -3.12
CA THR A 183 -11.32 10.25 -4.43
C THR A 183 -11.43 11.71 -4.85
N THR A 184 -11.06 12.66 -4.00
CA THR A 184 -11.00 14.09 -4.36
C THR A 184 -9.73 14.45 -5.12
N CYS A 185 -8.74 13.56 -5.12
CA CYS A 185 -7.49 13.70 -5.87
C CYS A 185 -7.35 12.54 -6.86
N VAL A 186 -6.53 12.74 -7.91
CA VAL A 186 -6.22 11.67 -8.86
C VAL A 186 -5.06 10.85 -8.31
N SER A 187 -5.32 9.59 -7.96
CA SER A 187 -4.27 8.62 -7.67
C SER A 187 -4.09 7.69 -8.86
N TYR A 188 -2.86 7.27 -9.12
CA TYR A 188 -2.53 6.47 -10.29
C TYR A 188 -1.30 5.56 -10.07
N ILE A 189 -1.24 4.52 -10.90
CA ILE A 189 -0.01 3.79 -11.21
C ILE A 189 0.15 3.78 -12.73
N GLU A 190 1.33 4.08 -13.24
CA GLU A 190 1.64 4.07 -14.66
C GLU A 190 2.73 3.05 -14.94
N ILE A 191 2.39 2.03 -15.73
CA ILE A 191 3.35 1.05 -16.22
C ILE A 191 4.03 1.66 -17.44
N THR A 192 5.32 1.91 -17.33
CA THR A 192 6.13 2.54 -18.38
C THR A 192 6.94 1.53 -19.19
N ARG A 193 7.27 0.39 -18.59
CA ARG A 193 7.92 -0.76 -19.23
C ARG A 193 7.31 -2.04 -18.71
N LEU A 194 7.06 -2.98 -19.60
CA LEU A 194 6.55 -4.30 -19.30
C LEU A 194 7.26 -5.33 -20.19
N ASP A 195 8.00 -6.23 -19.56
CA ASP A 195 8.71 -7.32 -20.20
C ASP A 195 8.17 -8.64 -19.66
N LEU A 196 7.34 -9.33 -20.45
CA LEU A 196 6.72 -10.59 -20.01
C LEU A 196 7.64 -11.80 -20.18
N GLU A 197 8.69 -11.68 -20.99
CA GLU A 197 9.68 -12.75 -21.18
C GLU A 197 10.64 -12.78 -20.00
N ASP A 198 11.24 -11.63 -19.67
CA ASP A 198 12.11 -11.47 -18.50
C ASP A 198 11.32 -11.33 -17.19
N ARG A 199 9.98 -11.18 -17.30
CA ARG A 199 9.07 -10.94 -16.18
C ARG A 199 9.47 -9.70 -15.40
N GLU A 200 9.76 -8.60 -16.08
CA GLU A 200 10.07 -7.31 -15.46
C GLU A 200 8.95 -6.30 -15.69
N VAL A 201 8.73 -5.42 -14.70
CA VAL A 201 7.85 -4.26 -14.81
C VAL A 201 8.48 -3.03 -14.18
N GLU A 202 8.35 -1.89 -14.84
CA GLU A 202 8.84 -0.59 -14.36
C GLU A 202 7.79 0.49 -14.55
N GLY A 203 7.75 1.44 -13.63
CA GLY A 203 6.76 2.49 -13.68
C GLY A 203 6.91 3.57 -12.62
N LYS A 204 5.85 4.37 -12.52
CA LYS A 204 5.70 5.45 -11.54
C LYS A 204 4.31 5.45 -10.95
N PHE A 205 4.16 6.06 -9.78
CA PHE A 205 2.87 6.15 -9.10
C PHE A 205 2.75 7.43 -8.28
N GLU A 206 1.51 7.85 -8.07
CA GLU A 206 1.14 8.82 -7.04
C GLU A 206 -0.13 8.33 -6.37
N ILE A 207 -0.15 8.34 -5.05
CA ILE A 207 -1.34 7.94 -4.31
C ILE A 207 -1.62 8.94 -3.19
N HIS A 208 -2.83 9.48 -3.21
CA HIS A 208 -3.37 10.37 -2.19
C HIS A 208 -4.29 9.57 -1.29
N LEU A 209 -4.06 9.64 0.02
CA LEU A 209 -4.73 8.74 0.95
C LEU A 209 -5.43 9.51 2.08
N LYS A 210 -6.59 9.00 2.46
CA LYS A 210 -7.36 9.44 3.62
C LYS A 210 -7.58 8.28 4.57
N MET A 211 -7.40 8.54 5.86
CA MET A 211 -7.57 7.54 6.90
C MET A 211 -8.99 7.00 6.89
N VAL A 212 -9.09 5.67 6.94
CA VAL A 212 -10.34 4.92 7.02
C VAL A 212 -10.53 4.35 8.41
N SER A 213 -9.45 3.88 9.03
CA SER A 213 -9.48 3.33 10.39
C SER A 213 -8.12 3.46 11.07
N GLN A 214 -8.17 3.59 12.40
CA GLN A 214 -6.99 3.54 13.27
C GLN A 214 -7.30 2.66 14.49
N GLY A 215 -6.28 1.95 14.94
CA GLY A 215 -6.24 1.14 16.14
C GLY A 215 -6.18 1.99 17.40
N LYS A 216 -6.12 1.31 18.54
CA LYS A 216 -6.19 1.95 19.88
C LYS A 216 -4.85 1.91 20.62
N HIS A 217 -3.74 1.73 19.91
CA HIS A 217 -2.41 1.51 20.48
C HIS A 217 -1.71 2.81 20.97
N GLY A 218 -2.46 3.89 21.18
CA GLY A 218 -1.95 5.13 21.76
C GLY A 218 -1.15 6.03 20.80
N ILE A 219 -0.92 5.60 19.56
CA ILE A 219 -0.34 6.44 18.51
C ILE A 219 -1.48 7.10 17.72
N LEU A 220 -1.37 8.42 17.52
CA LEU A 220 -2.26 9.18 16.65
C LEU A 220 -1.52 9.49 15.36
N TYR A 221 -2.03 8.98 14.24
CA TYR A 221 -1.49 9.27 12.92
C TYR A 221 -2.25 10.42 12.25
N SER A 222 -1.64 10.98 11.20
CA SER A 222 -2.29 11.97 10.35
C SER A 222 -3.47 11.36 9.59
N GLU A 223 -4.58 12.07 9.53
CA GLU A 223 -5.76 11.70 8.72
C GLU A 223 -5.46 11.61 7.22
N ARG A 224 -4.38 12.28 6.77
CA ARG A 224 -3.94 12.28 5.38
C ARG A 224 -2.48 11.90 5.27
N ILE A 225 -2.17 11.06 4.29
CA ILE A 225 -0.81 10.69 3.90
C ILE A 225 -0.80 10.59 2.38
N ASN A 226 0.22 11.13 1.72
CA ASN A 226 0.37 10.99 0.27
C ASN A 226 1.74 10.40 -0.04
N PHE A 227 1.84 9.61 -1.10
CA PHE A 227 3.10 9.18 -1.68
C PHE A 227 3.18 9.74 -3.08
N LEU A 228 4.09 10.69 -3.27
CA LEU A 228 4.27 11.43 -4.51
C LEU A 228 5.58 11.04 -5.21
N ASN A 229 5.64 11.28 -6.52
CA ASN A 229 6.82 11.01 -7.35
C ASN A 229 7.34 9.57 -7.19
N GLY A 230 6.42 8.62 -7.00
CA GLY A 230 6.72 7.22 -6.81
C GLY A 230 7.37 6.62 -8.05
N ARG A 231 8.41 5.81 -7.89
CA ARG A 231 9.07 5.04 -8.96
C ARG A 231 9.30 3.62 -8.51
N PHE A 232 9.14 2.67 -9.42
CA PHE A 232 9.33 1.26 -9.11
C PHE A 232 9.95 0.50 -10.29
N LYS A 233 10.67 -0.56 -9.95
CA LYS A 233 11.04 -1.67 -10.81
C LYS A 233 10.76 -2.96 -10.03
N ALA A 234 10.36 -4.04 -10.70
CA ALA A 234 10.15 -5.34 -10.06
C ALA A 234 10.21 -6.50 -11.04
N GLU A 235 10.47 -7.69 -10.50
CA GLU A 235 10.17 -8.96 -11.18
C GLU A 235 8.72 -9.38 -10.89
N ILE A 236 7.99 -9.78 -11.93
CA ILE A 236 6.63 -10.32 -11.89
C ILE A 236 6.70 -11.79 -11.47
N LYS A 237 6.25 -12.09 -10.26
CA LYS A 237 6.14 -13.46 -9.75
C LYS A 237 4.85 -14.13 -10.26
N LYS A 238 4.95 -15.42 -10.57
CA LYS A 238 3.78 -16.28 -10.80
C LYS A 238 3.23 -16.74 -9.46
N LYS A 239 1.90 -16.80 -9.36
CA LYS A 239 1.20 -17.37 -8.21
C LYS A 239 1.41 -18.87 -8.13
#